data_AF-A0A3A1VL37-F1
#
_entry.id   AF-A0A3A1VL37-F1
#
_cell.length_a   1.000
_cell.length_b   1.000
_cell.length_c   1.000
_cell.angle_alpha   90.00
_cell.angle_beta   90.00
_cell.angle_gamma   90.00
#
_symmetry.space_group_name_H-M   'P 1'
#
loop_
_entity.id
_entity.type
_entity.pdbx_description
1 polymer ?
#
loop_
_entity_poly.entity_id
_entity_poly.type
_entity_poly.pdbx_seq_one_letter_code
_entity_poly.pdbx_strand_id
1 'polypeptide(L)'
;MKKPKIKSLLLLLLVIAIASNLYMHHKFNHFIHQKQSQNQTDLWSISVSGENLAKRLEDFLQHSHEADNEEVKEILDNSWRVVLGESQSIRFYLGRVSPQDMEELAPRWSLLQYSLLRIDDFLHGLNFNFLEQRSYSINNEEVEKLKAVVTTYKKIHEAVKNKSEHPELVIDSLTDQMMIIDHHYASILETLELD
;
A
#
# COMPACT_ATOMS: atom_id res chain seq x y z
N MET A 1 -5.89 -2.91 -70.17
CA MET A 1 -5.66 -3.47 -68.82
C MET A 1 -5.41 -2.33 -67.83
N LYS A 2 -6.34 -2.03 -66.91
CA LYS A 2 -6.11 -1.07 -65.81
C LYS A 2 -5.59 -1.82 -64.57
N LYS A 3 -4.28 -1.80 -64.33
CA LYS A 3 -3.71 -1.90 -62.97
C LYS A 3 -3.21 -0.47 -62.63
N PRO A 4 -3.48 0.08 -61.42
CA PRO A 4 -3.40 -0.64 -60.15
C PRO A 4 -4.52 -0.28 -59.15
N LYS A 5 -5.47 -1.18 -58.90
CA LYS A 5 -6.32 -1.09 -57.68
C LYS A 5 -5.55 -1.44 -56.40
N ILE A 6 -4.39 -2.08 -56.54
CA ILE A 6 -3.54 -2.53 -55.42
C ILE A 6 -2.94 -1.33 -54.66
N LYS A 7 -2.45 -0.29 -55.34
CA LYS A 7 -1.87 0.89 -54.65
C LYS A 7 -2.92 1.64 -53.82
N SER A 8 -4.13 1.81 -54.37
CA SER A 8 -5.25 2.44 -53.66
C SER A 8 -5.73 1.57 -52.49
N LEU A 9 -5.77 0.24 -52.65
CA LEU A 9 -6.09 -0.69 -51.58
C LEU A 9 -5.02 -0.67 -50.46
N LEU A 10 -3.74 -0.65 -50.82
CA LEU A 10 -2.64 -0.55 -49.84
C LEU A 10 -2.67 0.78 -49.08
N LEU A 11 -2.99 1.88 -49.77
CA LEU A 11 -3.12 3.20 -49.13
C LEU A 11 -4.32 3.24 -48.17
N LEU A 12 -5.44 2.62 -48.55
CA LEU A 12 -6.59 2.46 -47.66
C LEU A 12 -6.23 1.62 -46.42
N LEU A 13 -5.56 0.48 -46.62
CA LEU A 13 -5.10 -0.38 -45.52
C LEU A 13 -4.11 0.35 -44.60
N LEU A 14 -3.22 1.17 -45.15
CA LEU A 14 -2.29 2.00 -44.38
C LEU A 14 -3.06 3.02 -43.53
N VAL A 15 -4.04 3.72 -44.10
CA VAL A 15 -4.87 4.68 -43.36
C VAL A 15 -5.66 3.99 -42.25
N ILE A 16 -6.25 2.81 -42.53
CA ILE A 16 -6.95 2.01 -41.51
C ILE A 16 -5.97 1.60 -40.41
N ALA A 17 -4.78 1.09 -40.75
CA ALA A 17 -3.79 0.68 -39.77
C ALA A 17 -3.32 1.86 -38.88
N ILE A 18 -3.09 3.04 -39.47
CA ILE A 18 -2.74 4.25 -38.72
C ILE A 18 -3.89 4.66 -37.79
N ALA A 19 -5.13 4.71 -38.30
CA ALA A 19 -6.30 5.08 -37.50
C ALA A 19 -6.54 4.09 -36.35
N SER A 20 -6.41 2.78 -36.60
CA SER A 20 -6.52 1.74 -35.58
C SER A 20 -5.40 1.85 -34.54
N ASN A 21 -4.17 2.15 -34.95
CA ASN A 21 -3.05 2.34 -34.03
C ASN A 21 -3.28 3.57 -33.13
N LEU A 22 -3.67 4.71 -33.71
CA LEU A 22 -4.00 5.91 -32.94
C LEU A 22 -5.15 5.67 -31.95
N TYR A 23 -6.19 4.97 -32.37
CA TYR A 23 -7.31 4.60 -31.49
C TYR A 23 -6.84 3.70 -30.33
N MET A 24 -6.05 2.67 -30.61
CA MET A 24 -5.51 1.77 -29.59
C MET A 24 -4.59 2.50 -28.62
N HIS A 25 -3.71 3.37 -29.12
CA HIS A 25 -2.82 4.18 -28.30
C HIS A 25 -3.61 5.11 -27.37
N HIS A 26 -4.63 5.81 -27.88
CA HIS A 26 -5.48 6.67 -27.06
C HIS A 26 -6.21 5.87 -25.97
N LYS A 27 -6.77 4.70 -26.32
CA LYS A 27 -7.44 3.82 -25.35
C LYS A 27 -6.49 3.31 -24.28
N PHE A 28 -5.26 2.95 -24.67
CA PHE A 28 -4.23 2.51 -23.74
C PHE A 28 -3.84 3.62 -22.76
N ASN A 29 -3.55 4.83 -23.26
CA ASN A 29 -3.20 5.96 -22.39
C ASN A 29 -4.35 6.33 -21.44
N HIS A 30 -5.59 6.28 -21.91
CA HIS A 30 -6.76 6.50 -21.05
C HIS A 30 -6.85 5.47 -19.93
N PHE A 31 -6.62 4.19 -20.24
CA PHE A 31 -6.58 3.12 -19.25
C PHE A 31 -5.48 3.35 -18.21
N ILE A 32 -4.25 3.69 -18.64
CA ILE A 32 -3.13 3.97 -17.74
C ILE A 32 -3.45 5.15 -16.82
N HIS A 33 -3.94 6.27 -17.34
CA HIS A 33 -4.34 7.41 -16.50
C HIS A 33 -5.45 7.06 -15.51
N GLN A 34 -6.42 6.24 -15.92
CA GLN A 34 -7.45 5.76 -15.02
C GLN A 34 -6.86 4.93 -13.88
N LYS A 35 -5.90 4.05 -14.18
CA LYS A 35 -5.19 3.23 -13.19
C LYS A 35 -4.33 4.06 -12.23
N GLN A 36 -3.60 5.03 -12.75
CA GLN A 36 -2.80 5.96 -11.93
C GLN A 36 -3.69 6.76 -10.97
N SER A 37 -4.81 7.31 -11.47
CA SER A 37 -5.79 8.03 -10.63
C SER A 37 -6.42 7.12 -9.57
N GLN A 38 -6.69 5.86 -9.93
CA GLN A 38 -7.21 4.86 -9.00
C GLN A 38 -6.21 4.55 -7.89
N ASN A 39 -4.94 4.29 -8.22
CA ASN A 39 -3.89 4.03 -7.23
C ASN A 39 -3.74 5.22 -6.26
N GLN A 40 -3.76 6.46 -6.76
CA GLN A 40 -3.69 7.65 -5.91
C GLN A 40 -4.90 7.78 -4.98
N THR A 41 -6.10 7.46 -5.49
CA THR A 41 -7.33 7.43 -4.67
C THR A 41 -7.25 6.36 -3.58
N ASP A 42 -6.76 5.17 -3.93
CA ASP A 42 -6.59 4.07 -2.98
C ASP A 42 -5.52 4.40 -1.93
N LEU A 43 -4.42 5.05 -2.31
CA LEU A 43 -3.39 5.54 -1.37
C LEU A 43 -3.95 6.58 -0.40
N TRP A 44 -4.83 7.47 -0.87
CA TRP A 44 -5.54 8.39 0.02
C TRP A 44 -6.43 7.64 1.02
N SER A 45 -7.18 6.63 0.59
CA SER A 45 -8.00 5.83 1.51
C SER A 45 -7.15 5.04 2.50
N ILE A 46 -6.03 4.47 2.05
CA ILE A 46 -5.02 3.81 2.91
C ILE A 46 -4.48 4.79 3.95
N SER A 47 -4.18 6.03 3.57
CA SER A 47 -3.59 7.01 4.48
C SER A 47 -4.55 7.48 5.57
N VAL A 48 -5.85 7.58 5.27
CA VAL A 48 -6.89 7.91 6.25
C VAL A 48 -7.09 6.76 7.24
N SER A 49 -7.27 5.53 6.74
CA SER A 49 -7.39 4.36 7.60
C SER A 49 -6.12 4.10 8.40
N GLY A 50 -4.95 4.34 7.80
CA GLY A 50 -3.65 4.23 8.45
C GLY A 50 -3.48 5.20 9.60
N GLU A 51 -3.90 6.46 9.46
CA GLU A 51 -3.85 7.44 10.56
C GLU A 51 -4.72 7.01 11.74
N ASN A 52 -5.95 6.54 11.47
CA ASN A 52 -6.83 6.00 12.50
C ASN A 52 -6.22 4.79 13.21
N LEU A 53 -5.67 3.84 12.43
CA LEU A 53 -4.98 2.66 12.94
C LEU A 53 -3.82 3.06 13.85
N ALA A 54 -2.96 3.98 13.38
CA ALA A 54 -1.81 4.46 14.13
C ALA A 54 -2.22 5.07 15.48
N LYS A 55 -3.26 5.92 15.48
CA LYS A 55 -3.78 6.52 16.72
C LYS A 55 -4.26 5.46 17.71
N ARG A 56 -4.95 4.43 17.24
CA ARG A 56 -5.43 3.33 18.10
C ARG A 56 -4.34 2.40 18.57
N LEU A 57 -3.28 2.23 17.78
CA LEU A 57 -2.08 1.53 18.24
C LEU A 57 -1.35 2.31 19.32
N GLU A 58 -1.32 3.64 19.27
CA GLU A 58 -0.78 4.45 20.37
C GLU A 58 -1.58 4.26 21.66
N ASP A 59 -2.92 4.33 21.57
CA ASP A 59 -3.82 4.03 22.69
C ASP A 59 -3.54 2.62 23.25
N PHE A 60 -3.39 1.62 22.37
CA PHE A 60 -3.07 0.24 22.77
C PHE A 60 -1.71 0.12 23.47
N LEU A 61 -0.65 0.67 22.86
CA LEU A 61 0.73 0.59 23.38
C LEU A 61 0.88 1.29 24.73
N GLN A 62 0.13 2.37 24.97
CA GLN A 62 0.14 3.05 26.25
C GLN A 62 -0.35 2.15 27.39
N HIS A 63 -1.21 1.18 27.10
CA HIS A 63 -1.91 0.37 28.10
C HIS A 63 -1.50 -1.11 28.10
N SER A 64 -0.80 -1.60 27.06
CA SER A 64 -0.50 -3.02 26.87
C SER A 64 0.39 -3.64 27.95
N HIS A 65 1.13 -2.82 28.71
CA HIS A 65 1.93 -3.27 29.85
C HIS A 65 1.09 -3.66 31.07
N GLU A 66 -0.18 -3.26 31.11
CA GLU A 66 -1.17 -3.62 32.13
C GLU A 66 -2.22 -4.59 31.58
N ALA A 67 -1.86 -5.44 30.62
CA ALA A 67 -2.81 -6.34 29.95
C ALA A 67 -3.58 -7.28 30.90
N ASP A 68 -3.04 -7.57 32.08
CA ASP A 68 -3.67 -8.40 33.12
C ASP A 68 -4.66 -7.61 34.01
N ASN A 69 -4.75 -6.29 33.85
CA ASN A 69 -5.68 -5.43 34.58
C ASN A 69 -7.05 -5.42 33.86
N GLU A 70 -8.09 -5.91 34.54
CA GLU A 70 -9.44 -6.01 33.96
C GLU A 70 -10.04 -4.64 33.59
N GLU A 71 -9.66 -3.56 34.28
CA GLU A 71 -10.10 -2.19 33.94
C GLU A 71 -9.46 -1.69 32.63
N VAL A 72 -8.28 -2.18 32.30
CA VAL A 72 -7.51 -1.80 31.10
C VAL A 72 -7.91 -2.65 29.89
N LYS A 73 -8.41 -3.85 30.13
CA LYS A 73 -8.81 -4.80 29.09
C LYS A 73 -9.85 -4.23 28.12
N GLU A 74 -10.82 -3.46 28.60
CA GLU A 74 -11.80 -2.80 27.73
C GLU A 74 -11.14 -1.78 26.77
N ILE A 75 -10.10 -1.07 27.24
CA ILE A 75 -9.33 -0.12 26.42
C ILE A 75 -8.55 -0.88 25.34
N LEU A 76 -7.92 -1.99 25.70
CA LEU A 76 -7.17 -2.84 24.78
C LEU A 76 -8.10 -3.48 23.73
N ASP A 77 -9.24 -4.03 24.16
CA ASP A 77 -10.27 -4.60 23.28
C ASP A 77 -10.79 -3.56 22.28
N ASN A 78 -11.16 -2.37 22.76
CA ASN A 78 -11.69 -1.32 21.91
C ASN A 78 -10.63 -0.82 20.91
N SER A 79 -9.39 -0.61 21.37
CA SER A 79 -8.29 -0.17 20.51
C SER A 79 -7.96 -1.21 19.45
N TRP A 80 -7.78 -2.47 19.85
CA TRP A 80 -7.41 -3.55 18.94
C TRP A 80 -8.51 -3.84 17.92
N ARG A 81 -9.78 -3.82 18.32
CA ARG A 81 -10.91 -3.98 17.39
C ARG A 81 -10.89 -2.93 16.28
N VAL A 82 -10.56 -1.68 16.59
CA VAL A 82 -10.44 -0.63 15.57
C VAL A 82 -9.21 -0.85 14.69
N VAL A 83 -8.07 -1.24 15.27
CA VAL A 83 -6.86 -1.60 14.50
C VAL A 83 -7.16 -2.67 13.46
N LEU A 84 -7.90 -3.72 13.83
CA LEU A 84 -8.29 -4.77 12.88
C LEU A 84 -9.23 -4.26 11.78
N GLY A 85 -10.22 -3.44 12.13
CA GLY A 85 -11.15 -2.87 11.16
C GLY A 85 -10.46 -1.97 10.14
N GLU A 86 -9.51 -1.15 10.60
CA GLU A 86 -8.72 -0.30 9.74
C GLU A 86 -7.71 -1.11 8.90
N SER A 87 -7.09 -2.16 9.46
CA SER A 87 -6.20 -3.07 8.71
C SER A 87 -6.94 -3.75 7.56
N GLN A 88 -8.17 -4.22 7.79
CA GLN A 88 -9.02 -4.79 6.74
C GLN A 88 -9.37 -3.77 5.65
N SER A 89 -9.64 -2.52 6.04
CA SER A 89 -9.91 -1.44 5.10
C SER A 89 -8.67 -1.15 4.24
N ILE A 90 -7.50 -1.03 4.85
CA ILE A 90 -6.21 -0.85 4.16
C ILE A 90 -5.97 -2.00 3.18
N ARG A 91 -6.12 -3.25 3.64
CA ARG A 91 -5.95 -4.45 2.79
C ARG A 91 -6.87 -4.44 1.57
N PHE A 92 -8.12 -4.00 1.73
CA PHE A 92 -9.07 -3.87 0.61
C PHE A 92 -8.57 -2.89 -0.45
N TYR A 93 -8.13 -1.70 -0.05
CA TYR A 93 -7.57 -0.71 -0.98
C TYR A 93 -6.25 -1.18 -1.59
N LEU A 94 -5.40 -1.81 -0.78
CA LEU A 94 -4.12 -2.36 -1.22
C LEU A 94 -4.26 -3.43 -2.32
N GLY A 95 -5.32 -4.25 -2.24
CA GLY A 95 -5.65 -5.24 -3.26
C GLY A 95 -6.11 -4.65 -4.59
N ARG A 96 -6.42 -3.35 -4.65
CA ARG A 96 -6.80 -2.62 -5.87
C ARG A 96 -5.63 -1.88 -6.52
N VAL A 97 -4.60 -1.57 -5.73
CA VAL A 97 -3.37 -0.94 -6.22
C VAL A 97 -2.75 -1.81 -7.29
N SER A 98 -2.44 -1.20 -8.44
CA SER A 98 -1.83 -1.84 -9.59
C SER A 98 -0.45 -1.21 -9.87
N PRO A 99 0.64 -1.65 -9.20
CA PRO A 99 1.96 -1.02 -9.33
C PRO A 99 2.49 -0.99 -10.76
N GLN A 100 2.26 -2.05 -11.54
CA GLN A 100 2.73 -2.17 -12.92
C GLN A 100 2.17 -1.10 -13.87
N ASP A 101 1.06 -0.46 -13.50
CA ASP A 101 0.43 0.59 -14.30
C ASP A 101 0.98 2.00 -13.96
N MET A 102 2.01 2.08 -13.11
CA MET A 102 2.62 3.33 -12.63
C MET A 102 3.91 3.72 -13.35
N GLU A 103 4.20 3.10 -14.49
CA GLU A 103 5.34 3.43 -15.36
C GLU A 103 6.67 3.46 -14.57
N GLU A 104 7.40 4.57 -14.57
CA GLU A 104 8.70 4.71 -13.90
C GLU A 104 8.60 4.59 -12.36
N LEU A 105 7.42 4.81 -11.79
CA LEU A 105 7.16 4.70 -10.35
C LEU A 105 6.72 3.29 -9.94
N ALA A 106 6.55 2.36 -10.90
CA ALA A 106 6.13 0.99 -10.62
C ALA A 106 6.98 0.28 -9.53
N PRO A 107 8.32 0.43 -9.47
CA PRO A 107 9.11 -0.16 -8.38
C PRO A 107 8.75 0.40 -6.99
N ARG A 108 8.52 1.72 -6.88
CA ARG A 108 8.17 2.37 -5.60
C ARG A 108 6.78 1.97 -5.13
N TRP A 109 5.83 1.88 -6.07
CA TRP A 109 4.49 1.36 -5.78
C TRP A 109 4.51 -0.11 -5.36
N SER A 110 5.39 -0.91 -5.98
CA SER A 110 5.55 -2.32 -5.61
C SER A 110 6.15 -2.47 -4.21
N LEU A 111 7.16 -1.65 -3.88
CA LEU A 111 7.78 -1.63 -2.56
C LEU A 111 6.81 -1.14 -1.47
N LEU A 112 6.01 -0.10 -1.77
CA LEU A 112 4.95 0.36 -0.88
C LEU A 112 3.92 -0.74 -0.66
N GLN A 113 3.48 -1.42 -1.73
CA GLN A 113 2.52 -2.51 -1.62
C GLN A 113 3.08 -3.67 -0.77
N TYR A 114 4.32 -4.07 -1.03
CA TYR A 114 5.03 -5.08 -0.24
C TYR A 114 5.08 -4.72 1.25
N SER A 115 5.49 -3.49 1.54
CA SER A 115 5.63 -2.98 2.91
C SER A 115 4.33 -3.03 3.69
N LEU A 116 3.23 -2.57 3.08
CA LEU A 116 1.92 -2.58 3.72
C LEU A 116 1.36 -4.00 3.89
N LEU A 117 1.68 -4.93 2.99
CA LEU A 117 1.36 -6.35 3.17
C LEU A 117 2.12 -6.96 4.37
N ARG A 118 3.38 -6.59 4.58
CA ARG A 118 4.16 -7.07 5.74
C ARG A 118 3.57 -6.56 7.05
N ILE A 119 3.08 -5.32 7.07
CA ILE A 119 2.33 -4.78 8.22
C ILE A 119 1.05 -5.59 8.47
N ASP A 120 0.25 -5.85 7.43
CA ASP A 120 -0.99 -6.64 7.56
C ASP A 120 -0.70 -8.06 8.10
N ASP A 121 0.30 -8.73 7.54
CA ASP A 121 0.73 -10.06 8.00
C ASP A 121 1.13 -10.04 9.48
N PHE A 122 1.90 -9.03 9.91
CA PHE A 122 2.31 -8.88 11.31
C PHE A 122 1.11 -8.64 12.24
N LEU A 123 0.21 -7.71 11.91
CA LEU A 123 -0.97 -7.42 12.72
C LEU A 123 -1.92 -8.63 12.78
N HIS A 124 -2.04 -9.38 11.69
CA HIS A 124 -2.82 -10.61 11.66
C HIS A 124 -2.21 -11.69 12.56
N GLY A 125 -0.88 -11.84 12.54
CA GLY A 125 -0.15 -12.74 13.44
C GLY A 125 -0.37 -12.40 14.92
N LEU A 126 -0.25 -11.12 15.28
CA LEU A 126 -0.56 -10.65 16.64
C LEU A 126 -1.99 -10.97 17.06
N ASN A 127 -2.96 -10.72 16.17
CA ASN A 127 -4.34 -11.01 16.46
C ASN A 127 -4.59 -12.50 16.73
N PHE A 128 -3.94 -13.38 15.97
CA PHE A 128 -4.02 -14.81 16.22
C PHE A 128 -3.50 -15.17 17.61
N ASN A 129 -2.34 -14.63 17.99
CA ASN A 129 -1.75 -14.83 19.32
C ASN A 129 -2.69 -14.33 20.44
N PHE A 130 -3.30 -13.16 20.28
CA PHE A 130 -4.23 -12.62 21.27
C PHE A 130 -5.47 -13.51 21.46
N LEU A 131 -6.01 -14.06 20.38
CA LEU A 131 -7.15 -14.97 20.43
C LEU A 131 -6.77 -16.31 21.06
N GLU A 132 -5.60 -16.85 20.72
CA GLU A 132 -5.10 -18.12 21.25
C GLU A 132 -4.83 -18.03 22.75
N GLN A 133 -4.11 -16.99 23.18
CA GLN A 133 -3.69 -16.79 24.57
C GLN A 133 -4.78 -16.14 25.42
N ARG A 134 -5.81 -15.54 24.79
CA ARG A 134 -6.84 -14.71 25.43
C ARG A 134 -6.23 -13.56 26.26
N SER A 135 -5.13 -13.02 25.77
CA SER A 135 -4.37 -11.96 26.41
C SER A 135 -3.82 -11.00 25.36
N TYR A 136 -3.70 -9.73 25.73
CA TYR A 136 -3.01 -8.71 24.93
C TYR A 136 -1.54 -8.52 25.36
N SER A 137 -1.00 -9.45 26.14
CA SER A 137 0.43 -9.45 26.47
C SER A 137 1.25 -9.48 25.19
N ILE A 138 2.16 -8.50 25.06
CA ILE A 138 3.13 -8.42 23.98
C ILE A 138 4.54 -8.28 24.56
N ASN A 139 5.53 -8.76 23.84
CA ASN A 139 6.93 -8.65 24.20
C ASN A 139 7.55 -7.35 23.64
N ASN A 140 8.80 -7.07 24.03
CA ASN A 140 9.50 -5.86 23.60
C ASN A 140 9.74 -5.78 22.08
N GLU A 141 9.93 -6.91 21.39
CA GLU A 141 10.09 -6.94 19.94
C GLU A 141 8.78 -6.51 19.25
N GLU A 142 7.65 -7.04 19.72
CA GLU A 142 6.32 -6.69 19.22
C GLU A 142 5.98 -5.21 19.48
N VAL A 143 6.37 -4.68 20.64
CA VAL A 143 6.26 -3.24 20.95
C VAL A 143 7.01 -2.39 19.92
N GLU A 144 8.26 -2.72 19.62
CA GLU A 144 9.07 -1.96 18.66
C GLU A 144 8.50 -2.06 17.23
N LYS A 145 8.03 -3.24 16.82
CA LYS A 145 7.34 -3.42 15.54
C LYS A 145 6.05 -2.59 15.45
N LEU A 146 5.23 -2.57 16.50
CA LEU A 146 4.02 -1.74 16.54
C LEU A 146 4.35 -0.23 16.49
N LYS A 147 5.42 0.23 17.14
CA LYS A 147 5.89 1.62 17.01
C LYS A 147 6.34 1.94 15.58
N ALA A 148 7.00 1.00 14.91
CA ALA A 148 7.37 1.14 13.51
C ALA A 148 6.14 1.23 12.60
N VAL A 149 5.08 0.45 12.87
CA VAL A 149 3.78 0.55 12.18
C VAL A 149 3.15 1.92 12.38
N VAL A 150 3.08 2.42 13.63
CA VAL A 150 2.56 3.76 13.95
C VAL A 150 3.31 4.84 13.16
N THR A 151 4.64 4.79 13.19
CA THR A 151 5.49 5.76 12.49
C THR A 151 5.26 5.71 10.98
N THR A 152 5.11 4.50 10.42
CA THR A 152 4.89 4.28 9.00
C THR A 152 3.61 4.94 8.52
N TYR A 153 2.48 4.64 9.17
CA TYR A 153 1.20 5.19 8.77
C TYR A 153 1.11 6.71 8.99
N LYS A 154 1.75 7.24 10.04
CA LYS A 154 1.84 8.69 10.25
C LYS A 154 2.60 9.39 9.12
N LYS A 155 3.75 8.85 8.70
CA LYS A 155 4.53 9.38 7.56
C LYS A 155 3.74 9.32 6.25
N ILE A 156 3.07 8.19 5.97
CA ILE A 156 2.22 8.04 4.78
C ILE A 156 1.09 9.09 4.79
N HIS A 157 0.41 9.24 5.94
CA HIS A 157 -0.64 10.25 6.08
C HIS A 157 -0.11 11.67 5.84
N GLU A 158 1.04 12.01 6.42
CA GLU A 158 1.66 13.31 6.22
C GLU A 158 2.02 13.58 4.75
N ALA A 159 2.61 12.60 4.06
CA ALA A 159 2.96 12.71 2.64
C ALA A 159 1.73 12.96 1.75
N VAL A 160 0.63 12.24 2.00
CA VAL A 160 -0.63 12.42 1.28
C VAL A 160 -1.31 13.74 1.64
N LYS A 161 -1.36 14.09 2.93
CA LYS A 161 -1.99 15.32 3.43
C LYS A 161 -1.34 16.58 2.89
N ASN A 162 -0.01 16.56 2.76
CA ASN A 162 0.77 17.67 2.21
C ASN A 162 0.59 17.84 0.70
N LYS A 163 -0.22 16.98 0.05
CA LYS A 163 -0.50 17.01 -1.39
C LYS A 163 0.79 16.99 -2.22
N SER A 164 1.75 16.16 -1.79
CA SER A 164 2.91 15.84 -2.64
C SER A 164 2.42 15.39 -4.02
N GLU A 165 3.14 15.74 -5.07
CA GLU A 165 2.84 15.23 -6.42
C GLU A 165 3.01 13.70 -6.49
N HIS A 166 3.96 13.18 -5.70
CA HIS A 166 4.26 11.74 -5.59
C HIS A 166 4.30 11.32 -4.11
N PRO A 167 3.14 11.20 -3.44
CA PRO A 167 3.09 10.80 -2.03
C PRO A 167 3.65 9.38 -1.79
N GLU A 168 3.66 8.51 -2.80
CA GLU A 168 4.23 7.17 -2.75
C GLU A 168 5.74 7.16 -2.47
N LEU A 169 6.47 8.25 -2.79
CA LEU A 169 7.91 8.37 -2.52
C LEU A 169 8.21 8.46 -1.02
N VAL A 170 7.19 8.53 -0.16
CA VAL A 170 7.35 8.33 1.27
C VAL A 170 8.05 7.01 1.59
N ILE A 171 7.91 6.00 0.72
CA ILE A 171 8.52 4.68 0.89
C ILE A 171 10.05 4.74 1.09
N ASP A 172 10.72 5.70 0.43
CA ASP A 172 12.16 5.89 0.53
C ASP A 172 12.59 6.31 1.95
N SER A 173 11.67 6.93 2.71
CA SER A 173 11.88 7.35 4.10
C SER A 173 11.46 6.33 5.15
N LEU A 174 10.94 5.17 4.72
CA LEU A 174 10.37 4.13 5.60
C LEU A 174 11.32 2.95 5.83
N THR A 175 12.49 2.94 5.19
CA THR A 175 13.46 1.82 5.24
C THR A 175 13.73 1.33 6.66
N ASP A 176 14.06 2.23 7.60
CA ASP A 176 14.33 1.85 8.99
C ASP A 176 13.14 1.16 9.65
N GLN A 177 11.92 1.70 9.44
CA GLN A 177 10.71 1.11 10.00
C GLN A 177 10.44 -0.25 9.39
N MET A 178 10.66 -0.41 8.08
CA MET A 178 10.40 -1.67 7.40
C MET A 178 11.43 -2.74 7.75
N MET A 179 12.68 -2.38 8.01
CA MET A 179 13.69 -3.33 8.52
C MET A 179 13.36 -3.83 9.94
N ILE A 180 12.66 -3.05 10.76
CA ILE A 180 12.16 -3.49 12.07
C ILE A 180 11.02 -4.50 11.90
N ILE A 181 10.12 -4.25 10.95
CA ILE A 181 8.91 -5.07 10.74
C ILE A 181 9.25 -6.37 10.00
N ASP A 182 10.10 -6.28 8.98
CA ASP A 182 10.51 -7.38 8.12
C ASP A 182 12.04 -7.41 7.96
N HIS A 183 12.66 -8.41 8.57
CA HIS A 183 14.10 -8.63 8.48
C HIS A 183 14.59 -8.99 7.07
N HIS A 184 13.69 -9.36 6.15
CA HIS A 184 14.02 -9.61 4.74
C HIS A 184 13.91 -8.36 3.86
N TYR A 185 13.53 -7.20 4.43
CA TYR A 185 13.31 -5.98 3.67
C TYR A 185 14.55 -5.53 2.87
N ALA A 186 15.75 -5.68 3.45
CA ALA A 186 17.00 -5.36 2.78
C ALA A 186 17.18 -6.14 1.46
N SER A 187 16.88 -7.44 1.46
CA SER A 187 16.97 -8.27 0.24
C SER A 187 15.96 -7.86 -0.84
N ILE A 188 14.82 -7.27 -0.44
CA ILE A 188 13.84 -6.73 -1.40
C ILE A 188 14.33 -5.44 -2.04
N LEU A 189 15.00 -4.56 -1.29
CA LEU A 189 15.62 -3.35 -1.84
C LEU A 189 16.67 -3.67 -2.90
N GLU A 190 17.56 -4.63 -2.60
CA GLU A 190 18.57 -5.13 -3.54
C GLU A 190 17.93 -5.68 -4.83
N THR A 191 16.83 -6.43 -4.70
CA THR A 191 16.11 -7.03 -5.85
C THR A 191 15.48 -5.98 -6.76
N LEU A 192 15.07 -4.84 -6.19
CA LEU A 192 14.43 -3.74 -6.93
C LEU A 192 15.43 -2.70 -7.44
N GLU A 193 16.73 -2.88 -7.18
CA GLU A 193 17.80 -1.91 -7.49
C GLU A 193 17.50 -0.51 -6.92
N LEU A 194 16.94 -0.45 -5.69
CA LEU A 194 16.53 0.79 -5.03
C LEU A 194 17.49 1.25 -3.91
N ASP A 195 18.72 0.73 -3.91
CA ASP A 195 19.79 1.11 -2.96
C ASP A 195 20.42 2.49 -3.24
#